data_AF-A0AAQ0HE24-F1
#
_entry.id   AF-A0AAQ0HE24-F1
#
_cell.length_a   1.000
_cell.length_b   1.000
_cell.length_c   1.000
_cell.angle_alpha   90.00
_cell.angle_beta   90.00
_cell.angle_gamma   90.00
#
_symmetry.space_group_name_H-M   'P 1'
#
loop_
_entity.id
_entity.type
_entity.pdbx_description
1 polymer ?
#
loop_
_entity_poly.entity_id
_entity_poly.type
_entity_poly.pdbx_seq_one_letter_code
_entity_poly.pdbx_strand_id
1 'polypeptide(L)'
;MTRLCASDSTVPMSAPLPEAWDLFDACAGLPLLLLHGENSDVLSRATADEMQARRPDLIRAELPGRGHVPFLDEPDALAAIHRWLDLCRTN
;
A
#
# COMPACT_ATOMS: atom_id res chain seq x y z
N MET A 1 16.85 -42.48 9.71
CA MET A 1 16.18 -42.05 8.45
C MET A 1 15.83 -40.58 8.63
N THR A 2 16.83 -39.71 8.49
CA THR A 2 16.72 -38.27 8.77
C THR A 2 16.71 -37.56 7.42
N ARG A 3 15.55 -37.02 7.02
CA ARG A 3 15.48 -36.17 5.82
C ARG A 3 16.03 -34.80 6.19
N LEU A 4 17.18 -34.46 5.61
CA LEU A 4 17.71 -33.10 5.59
C LEU A 4 16.83 -32.30 4.62
N CYS A 5 16.04 -31.34 5.13
CA CYS A 5 15.39 -30.34 4.29
C CYS A 5 16.49 -29.40 3.77
N ALA A 6 16.84 -29.49 2.49
CA ALA A 6 17.68 -28.49 1.85
C ALA A 6 16.81 -27.25 1.57
N SER A 7 17.07 -26.16 2.29
CA SER A 7 16.61 -24.83 1.91
C SER A 7 17.61 -24.28 0.91
N ASP A 8 17.44 -24.62 -0.37
CA ASP A 8 18.14 -23.93 -1.44
C ASP A 8 17.43 -22.59 -1.69
N SER A 9 17.95 -21.53 -1.05
CA SER A 9 17.44 -20.17 -1.19
C SER A 9 18.20 -19.42 -2.27
N THR A 10 18.14 -19.92 -3.50
CA THR A 10 18.57 -19.18 -4.69
C THR A 10 17.33 -18.61 -5.39
N VAL A 11 16.73 -17.57 -4.82
CA VAL A 11 15.72 -16.80 -5.55
C VAL A 11 16.46 -16.06 -6.68
N PRO A 12 16.20 -16.37 -7.96
CA PRO A 12 16.87 -15.66 -9.04
C PRO A 12 16.44 -14.20 -9.00
N MET A 13 17.37 -13.28 -9.23
CA MET A 13 17.14 -11.81 -9.19
C MET A 13 16.08 -11.32 -10.19
N SER A 14 15.63 -12.21 -11.10
CA SER A 14 14.59 -11.97 -12.09
C SER A 14 13.28 -12.73 -11.84
N ALA A 15 13.14 -13.43 -10.71
CA ALA A 15 11.84 -13.97 -10.32
C ALA A 15 10.86 -12.81 -10.09
N PRO A 16 9.59 -12.93 -10.55
CA PRO A 16 8.58 -11.95 -10.18
C PRO A 16 8.49 -11.90 -8.65
N LEU A 17 8.43 -10.69 -8.11
CA LEU A 17 8.23 -10.51 -6.68
C LEU A 17 6.91 -11.18 -6.28
N PRO A 18 6.86 -11.87 -5.14
CA PRO A 18 5.61 -12.40 -4.63
C PRO A 18 4.62 -11.25 -4.40
N GLU A 19 3.36 -11.49 -4.75
CA GLU A 19 2.27 -10.57 -4.48
C GLU A 19 2.16 -10.28 -2.98
N ALA A 20 1.98 -9.02 -2.61
CA ALA A 20 2.03 -8.58 -1.21
C ALA A 20 0.64 -8.48 -0.55
N TRP A 21 -0.39 -9.08 -1.14
CA TRP A 21 -1.78 -8.94 -0.66
C TRP A 21 -1.99 -9.48 0.75
N ASP A 22 -1.37 -10.61 1.11
CA ASP A 22 -1.46 -11.15 2.47
C ASP A 22 -0.90 -10.18 3.52
N LEU A 23 0.13 -9.39 3.16
CA LEU A 23 0.71 -8.37 4.03
C LEU A 23 -0.21 -7.16 4.17
N PHE A 24 -0.87 -6.76 3.08
CA PHE A 24 -1.87 -5.69 3.10
C PHE A 24 -3.10 -6.09 3.94
N ASP A 25 -3.58 -7.32 3.76
CA ASP A 25 -4.74 -7.86 4.47
C ASP A 25 -4.43 -8.02 5.99
N ALA A 26 -3.17 -8.27 6.35
CA ALA A 26 -2.71 -8.28 7.74
C ALA A 26 -2.85 -6.93 8.46
N CYS A 27 -3.03 -5.82 7.73
CA CYS A 27 -3.36 -4.51 8.33
C CYS A 27 -4.83 -4.36 8.73
N ALA A 28 -5.64 -5.42 8.67
CA ALA A 28 -7.04 -5.40 9.11
C ALA A 28 -7.19 -4.86 10.54
N GLY A 29 -8.16 -3.98 10.75
CA GLY A 29 -8.43 -3.35 12.06
C GLY A 29 -7.52 -2.15 12.39
N LEU A 30 -6.54 -1.83 11.54
CA LEU A 30 -5.76 -0.60 11.64
C LEU A 30 -6.32 0.48 10.69
N PRO A 31 -6.33 1.76 11.07
CA PRO A 31 -6.64 2.85 10.15
C PRO A 31 -5.60 2.88 9.03
N LEU A 32 -6.06 2.92 7.77
CA LEU A 32 -5.20 3.00 6.60
C LEU A 32 -5.46 4.25 5.77
N LEU A 33 -4.38 4.77 5.18
CA LEU A 33 -4.38 5.88 4.22
C LEU A 33 -3.57 5.50 2.99
N LEU A 34 -4.15 5.69 1.81
CA LEU A 34 -3.48 5.62 0.52
C LEU A 34 -3.46 7.00 -0.13
N LEU A 35 -2.24 7.53 -0.32
CA LEU A 35 -1.99 8.72 -1.15
C LEU A 35 -1.51 8.25 -2.51
N HIS A 36 -2.32 8.45 -3.55
CA HIS A 36 -2.04 7.96 -4.89
C HIS A 36 -1.88 9.13 -5.86
N GLY A 37 -0.69 9.25 -6.47
CA GLY A 37 -0.46 10.22 -7.53
C GLY A 37 -1.16 9.82 -8.82
N GLU A 38 -1.84 10.76 -9.47
CA GLU A 38 -2.54 10.54 -10.74
C GLU A 38 -1.67 9.88 -11.82
N ASN A 39 -0.39 10.25 -11.87
CA ASN A 39 0.62 9.82 -12.84
C ASN A 39 1.62 8.82 -12.26
N SER A 40 1.22 8.07 -11.22
CA SER A 40 2.07 7.07 -10.57
C SER A 40 2.48 5.96 -11.54
N ASP A 41 3.78 5.67 -11.60
CA ASP A 41 4.41 4.59 -12.38
C ASP A 41 4.76 3.36 -11.52
N VAL A 42 4.72 3.49 -10.19
CA VAL A 42 5.03 2.42 -9.23
C VAL A 42 3.77 1.68 -8.76
N LEU A 43 2.70 2.41 -8.48
CA LEU A 43 1.41 1.85 -8.08
C LEU A 43 0.37 2.23 -9.13
N SER A 44 -0.23 1.24 -9.77
CA SER A 44 -1.23 1.49 -10.81
C SER A 44 -2.58 1.89 -10.22
N ARG A 45 -3.39 2.63 -11.00
CA ARG A 45 -4.79 2.94 -10.63
C ARG A 45 -5.59 1.67 -10.33
N ALA A 46 -5.45 0.62 -11.15
CA ALA A 46 -6.14 -0.64 -10.94
C ALA A 46 -5.75 -1.32 -9.62
N THR A 47 -4.46 -1.25 -9.24
CA THR A 47 -4.00 -1.76 -7.94
C THR A 47 -4.56 -0.93 -6.79
N ALA A 48 -4.58 0.41 -6.91
CA ALA A 48 -5.19 1.28 -5.91
C ALA A 48 -6.71 1.06 -5.75
N ASP A 49 -7.41 0.76 -6.86
CA ASP A 49 -8.83 0.40 -6.86
C ASP A 49 -9.05 -0.94 -6.14
N GLU A 50 -8.21 -1.94 -6.39
CA GLU A 50 -8.24 -3.23 -5.69
C GLU A 50 -7.95 -3.09 -4.19
N MET A 51 -6.99 -2.24 -3.80
CA MET A 51 -6.72 -1.92 -2.39
C MET A 51 -7.96 -1.36 -1.70
N GLN A 52 -8.68 -0.43 -2.34
CA GLN A 52 -9.92 0.14 -1.82
C GLN A 52 -11.07 -0.89 -1.79
N ALA A 53 -11.14 -1.79 -2.77
CA ALA A 53 -12.14 -2.86 -2.79
C ALA A 53 -11.96 -3.84 -1.62
N ARG A 54 -10.71 -4.20 -1.30
CA ARG A 54 -10.35 -5.05 -0.15
C ARG A 54 -10.53 -4.34 1.19
N ARG A 55 -10.28 -3.03 1.24
CA ARG A 55 -10.43 -2.20 2.42
C ARG A 55 -11.36 -1.03 2.13
N PRO A 56 -12.70 -1.23 2.17
CA PRO A 56 -13.66 -0.13 1.97
C PRO A 56 -13.52 1.00 2.99
N ASP A 57 -12.89 0.74 4.14
CA ASP A 57 -12.54 1.69 5.20
C ASP A 57 -11.23 2.45 4.96
N LEU A 58 -10.45 2.09 3.93
CA LEU A 58 -9.26 2.82 3.50
C LEU A 58 -9.61 4.26 3.15
N ILE A 59 -8.91 5.22 3.75
CA ILE A 59 -8.93 6.59 3.26
C ILE A 59 -8.06 6.63 2.02
N ARG A 60 -8.62 7.10 0.90
CA ARG A 60 -7.88 7.29 -0.34
C ARG A 60 -7.92 8.75 -0.78
N ALA A 61 -6.76 9.30 -1.11
CA ALA A 61 -6.64 10.60 -1.75
C ALA A 61 -5.89 10.45 -3.07
N GLU A 62 -6.49 10.93 -4.15
CA GLU A 62 -5.87 11.05 -5.47
C GLU A 62 -5.22 12.43 -5.56
N LEU A 63 -3.97 12.49 -6.00
CA LEU A 63 -3.20 13.74 -6.05
C LEU A 63 -2.96 14.12 -7.53
N PRO A 64 -3.70 15.12 -8.06
CA PRO A 64 -3.60 15.54 -9.45
C PRO A 64 -2.19 16.01 -9.80
N GLY A 65 -1.72 15.66 -10.99
CA GLY A 65 -0.40 16.09 -11.49
C GLY A 65 0.80 15.49 -10.74
N ARG A 66 0.59 14.55 -9.81
CA ARG A 66 1.68 13.86 -9.08
C ARG A 66 1.93 12.47 -9.62
N GLY A 67 3.20 12.08 -9.73
CA GLY A 67 3.62 10.70 -9.93
C GLY A 67 4.11 10.07 -8.63
N HIS A 68 5.03 9.11 -8.72
CA HIS A 68 5.85 8.74 -7.57
C HIS A 68 6.97 9.79 -7.43
N VAL A 69 7.02 10.63 -6.39
CA VAL A 69 6.35 10.50 -5.08
C VAL A 69 5.42 11.71 -4.80
N PRO A 70 4.27 11.52 -4.15
CA PRO A 70 3.60 12.58 -3.40
C PRO A 70 4.55 13.32 -2.45
N PHE A 71 4.47 14.64 -2.38
CA PHE A 71 5.38 15.43 -1.53
C PHE A 71 4.89 15.56 -0.09
N LEU A 72 3.63 15.19 0.17
CA LEU A 72 2.97 15.27 1.48
C LEU A 72 2.76 16.71 1.95
N ASP A 73 2.91 17.68 1.06
CA ASP A 73 2.66 19.11 1.26
C ASP A 73 1.47 19.60 0.44
N GLU A 74 0.92 18.75 -0.43
CA GLU A 74 -0.29 19.05 -1.18
C GLU A 74 -1.48 19.24 -0.22
N PRO A 75 -2.37 20.21 -0.46
CA PRO A 75 -3.54 20.41 0.38
C PRO A 75 -4.37 19.13 0.57
N ASP A 76 -4.56 18.35 -0.50
CA ASP A 76 -5.31 17.09 -0.46
C ASP A 76 -4.58 16.00 0.33
N ALA A 77 -3.25 15.94 0.23
CA ALA A 77 -2.43 15.02 1.01
C ALA A 77 -2.48 15.37 2.50
N LEU A 78 -2.27 16.64 2.85
CA LEU A 78 -2.32 17.14 4.22
C LEU A 78 -3.70 16.89 4.86
N ALA A 79 -4.79 17.18 4.14
CA ALA A 79 -6.14 16.92 4.61
C ALA A 79 -6.37 15.43 4.92
N ALA A 80 -5.92 14.54 4.03
CA ALA A 80 -6.06 13.11 4.21
C ALA A 80 -5.18 12.57 5.36
N ILE A 81 -3.94 13.07 5.50
CA ILE A 81 -3.02 12.74 6.59
C ILE A 81 -3.63 13.14 7.94
N HIS A 82 -4.15 14.37 8.08
CA HIS A 82 -4.77 14.81 9.32
C HIS A 82 -5.97 13.95 9.69
N ARG A 83 -6.86 13.66 8.72
CA ARG A 83 -8.00 12.76 8.95
C ARG A 83 -7.55 11.38 9.41
N TRP A 84 -6.52 10.82 8.79
CA TRP A 84 -5.97 9.52 9.17
C TRP A 84 -5.35 9.53 10.58
N LEU A 85 -4.58 10.58 10.92
CA LEU A 85 -3.99 10.74 12.25
C LEU A 85 -5.05 10.83 13.36
N ASP A 86 -6.19 11.47 13.08
CA ASP A 86 -7.30 11.51 14.04
C ASP A 86 -7.88 10.12 14.28
N LEU A 87 -8.06 9.29 13.23
CA LEU A 87 -8.47 7.90 13.40
C LEU A 87 -7.48 7.09 14.24
N CYS A 88 -6.17 7.26 13.97
CA CYS A 88 -5.11 6.57 14.71
C CYS A 88 -5.05 6.94 16.20
N ARG A 89 -5.47 8.15 16.57
CA ARG A 89 -5.52 8.57 17.98
C ARG A 89 -6.72 8.00 18.74
N THR A 90 -7.75 7.59 18.02
CA THR A 90 -9.00 7.08 18.59
C THR A 90 -9.11 5.55 18.59
N ASN A 91 -8.15 4.87 17.96
CA ASN A 91 -8.08 3.41 17.82
C ASN A 91 -7.10 2.80 18.82
#